data_AF-A0A2M8IW95-F1
#
_entry.id   AF-A0A2M8IW95-F1
#
_cell.length_a   1.000
_cell.length_b   1.000
_cell.length_c   1.000
_cell.angle_alpha   90.00
_cell.angle_beta   90.00
_cell.angle_gamma   90.00
#
_symmetry.space_group_name_H-M   'P 1'
#
loop_
_entity.id
_entity.type
_entity.pdbx_description
1 polymer ?
#
loop_
_entity_poly.entity_id
_entity_poly.type
_entity_poly.pdbx_seq_one_letter_code
_entity_poly.pdbx_strand_id
1 'polypeptide(L)'
;MSYVFDIGISLEDNLRRVAGQEVQKARDSLARIESAPEESVHDLRKRMKKLRGLLRLLRPGLGKTYKAENAAAREIARGFSDIRDAQVMVNSVDLICNEAGADAALLAPLRDWAEQRRRRVLKVKGIKTRARAARAALKTLRARSR
;
A
#
# COMPACT_ATOMS: atom_id res chain seq x y z
N MET A 1 12.29 -9.15 -3.32
CA MET A 1 12.00 -7.71 -3.51
C MET A 1 13.30 -7.00 -3.85
N SER A 2 13.69 -6.92 -5.12
CA SER A 2 14.92 -6.23 -5.52
C SER A 2 14.58 -4.86 -6.14
N TYR A 3 15.42 -3.87 -5.85
CA TYR A 3 15.62 -2.74 -6.74
C TYR A 3 16.72 -3.15 -7.71
N VAL A 4 16.48 -2.98 -9.01
CA VAL A 4 17.49 -3.28 -10.03
C VAL A 4 18.09 -1.96 -10.45
N PHE A 5 19.39 -1.80 -10.28
CA PHE A 5 20.13 -0.61 -10.72
C PHE A 5 20.83 -0.94 -12.03
N ASP A 6 20.81 0.02 -12.94
CA ASP A 6 21.52 0.00 -14.20
C ASP A 6 22.83 0.77 -14.00
N ILE A 7 23.97 0.08 -14.14
CA ILE A 7 25.29 0.68 -13.94
C ILE A 7 25.69 1.65 -15.06
N GLY A 8 24.97 1.65 -16.19
CA GLY A 8 25.20 2.56 -17.31
C GLY A 8 24.59 3.95 -17.13
N ILE A 9 23.77 4.16 -16.09
CA ILE A 9 23.16 5.46 -15.80
C ILE A 9 23.55 5.97 -14.41
N SER A 10 23.37 7.28 -14.19
CA SER A 10 23.71 7.88 -12.91
C SER A 10 22.90 7.26 -11.75
N LEU A 11 23.43 7.40 -10.53
CA LEU A 11 22.69 7.02 -9.33
C LEU A 11 21.35 7.75 -9.28
N GLU A 12 21.32 9.04 -9.61
CA GLU A 12 20.12 9.86 -9.60
C GLU A 12 19.05 9.32 -10.57
N ASP A 13 19.45 8.95 -11.78
CA ASP A 13 18.55 8.40 -12.80
C ASP A 13 18.01 7.04 -12.41
N ASN A 14 18.83 6.19 -11.79
CA ASN A 14 18.37 4.94 -11.20
C ASN A 14 17.27 5.16 -10.17
N LEU A 15 17.46 6.16 -9.30
CA LEU A 15 16.51 6.46 -8.23
C LEU A 15 15.21 7.03 -8.79
N ARG A 16 15.27 7.98 -9.74
CA ARG A 16 14.09 8.49 -10.45
C ARG A 16 13.34 7.36 -11.16
N ARG A 17 14.07 6.48 -11.85
CA ARG A 17 13.49 5.32 -12.55
C ARG A 17 12.78 4.39 -11.59
N VAL A 18 13.43 3.99 -10.50
CA VAL A 18 12.83 3.11 -9.48
C VAL A 18 11.60 3.77 -8.83
N ALA A 19 11.68 5.04 -8.47
CA ALA A 19 10.54 5.79 -7.92
C ALA A 19 9.37 5.81 -8.91
N GLY A 20 9.63 6.14 -10.18
CA GLY A 20 8.64 6.15 -11.24
C GLY A 20 7.99 4.78 -11.47
N GLN A 21 8.76 3.69 -11.40
CA GLN A 21 8.25 2.33 -11.50
C GLN A 21 7.32 1.96 -10.33
N GLU A 22 7.69 2.31 -9.08
CA GLU A 22 6.81 2.03 -7.93
C GLU A 22 5.52 2.87 -7.99
N VAL A 23 5.59 4.12 -8.46
CA VAL A 23 4.40 4.96 -8.67
C VAL A 23 3.51 4.39 -9.79
N GLN A 24 4.09 3.90 -10.89
CA GLN A 24 3.32 3.26 -11.96
C GLN A 24 2.63 1.99 -11.46
N LYS A 25 3.36 1.09 -10.78
CA LYS A 25 2.79 -0.14 -10.21
C LYS A 25 1.68 0.15 -9.19
N ALA A 26 1.77 1.27 -8.46
CA ALA A 26 0.72 1.73 -7.55
C ALA A 26 -0.55 2.20 -8.30
N ARG A 27 -0.39 2.81 -9.47
CA ARG A 27 -1.52 3.17 -10.33
C ARG A 27 -2.18 1.93 -10.93
N ASP A 28 -1.37 0.97 -11.37
CA ASP A 28 -1.85 -0.29 -11.93
C ASP A 28 -2.62 -1.11 -10.89
N SER A 29 -2.15 -1.14 -9.64
CA SER A 29 -2.89 -1.80 -8.55
C SER A 29 -4.25 -1.12 -8.31
N LEU A 30 -4.32 0.21 -8.37
CA LEU A 30 -5.57 0.95 -8.24
C LEU A 30 -6.52 0.76 -9.43
N ALA A 31 -6.07 0.32 -10.60
CA ALA A 31 -6.96 0.02 -11.73
C ALA A 31 -7.86 -1.19 -11.44
N ARG A 32 -7.38 -2.13 -10.61
CA ARG A 32 -8.06 -3.38 -10.24
C ARG A 32 -8.88 -3.27 -8.93
N ILE A 33 -8.96 -2.08 -8.34
CA ILE A 33 -9.51 -1.87 -6.99
C ILE A 33 -10.98 -2.28 -6.84
N GLU A 34 -11.76 -2.28 -7.93
CA GLU A 34 -13.18 -2.66 -7.88
C GLU A 34 -13.38 -4.17 -7.97
N SER A 35 -12.56 -4.88 -8.75
CA SER A 35 -12.65 -6.33 -8.91
C SER A 35 -11.89 -7.08 -7.82
N ALA A 36 -10.78 -6.53 -7.32
CA ALA A 36 -9.91 -7.15 -6.33
C ALA A 36 -9.43 -6.12 -5.27
N PRO A 37 -10.35 -5.57 -4.45
CA PRO A 37 -10.05 -4.45 -3.54
C PRO A 37 -8.90 -4.75 -2.57
N GLU A 38 -8.88 -5.93 -1.97
CA GLU A 38 -7.90 -6.29 -0.94
C GLU A 38 -6.50 -6.49 -1.53
N GLU A 39 -6.40 -7.19 -2.67
CA GLU A 39 -5.14 -7.36 -3.41
C GLU A 39 -4.61 -6.01 -3.89
N SER A 40 -5.49 -5.19 -4.48
CA SER A 40 -5.16 -3.84 -4.93
C SER A 40 -4.65 -2.94 -3.80
N VAL A 41 -5.27 -3.01 -2.62
CA VAL A 41 -4.82 -2.28 -1.41
C VAL A 41 -3.50 -2.82 -0.89
N HIS A 42 -3.33 -4.15 -0.85
CA HIS A 42 -2.08 -4.78 -0.44
C HIS A 42 -0.92 -4.29 -1.33
N ASP A 43 -1.09 -4.39 -2.65
CA ASP A 43 -0.09 -3.97 -3.62
C ASP A 43 0.19 -2.48 -3.54
N LEU A 44 -0.85 -1.63 -3.49
CA LEU A 44 -0.68 -0.19 -3.34
C LEU A 44 0.17 0.15 -2.11
N ARG A 45 -0.17 -0.43 -0.95
CA ARG A 45 0.55 -0.20 0.31
C ARG A 45 1.99 -0.70 0.24
N LYS A 46 2.22 -1.83 -0.42
CA LYS A 46 3.56 -2.36 -0.69
C LYS A 46 4.37 -1.38 -1.53
N ARG A 47 3.82 -0.81 -2.61
CA ARG A 47 4.48 0.23 -3.42
C ARG A 47 4.79 1.48 -2.62
N MET A 48 3.84 1.97 -1.82
CA MET A 48 4.06 3.14 -0.95
C MET A 48 5.13 2.88 0.11
N LYS A 49 5.20 1.67 0.69
CA LYS A 49 6.27 1.27 1.60
C LYS A 49 7.63 1.30 0.89
N LYS A 50 7.72 0.76 -0.33
CA LYS A 50 8.95 0.78 -1.14
C LYS A 50 9.38 2.19 -1.50
N LEU A 51 8.46 3.06 -1.91
CA LEU A 51 8.75 4.46 -2.23
C LEU A 51 9.29 5.21 -1.00
N ARG A 52 8.66 5.01 0.17
CA ARG A 52 9.14 5.62 1.43
C ARG A 52 10.50 5.09 1.86
N GLY A 53 10.78 3.81 1.62
CA GLY A 53 12.11 3.22 1.81
C GLY A 53 13.16 3.90 0.95
N LEU A 54 12.88 4.05 -0.35
CA LEU A 54 13.74 4.74 -1.30
C LEU A 54 14.00 6.20 -0.89
N LEU A 55 12.95 6.96 -0.60
CA LEU A 55 13.06 8.36 -0.16
C LEU A 55 13.91 8.50 1.10
N ARG A 56 13.84 7.52 2.03
CA ARG A 56 14.65 7.52 3.24
C ARG A 56 16.14 7.33 2.95
N LEU A 57 16.50 6.48 1.99
CA LEU A 57 17.89 6.32 1.56
C LEU A 57 18.47 7.62 0.99
N LEU A 58 17.63 8.43 0.33
CA LEU A 58 18.03 9.70 -0.30
C LEU A 58 17.85 10.92 0.57
N ARG A 59 17.44 10.72 1.83
CA ARG A 59 17.12 11.82 2.74
C ARG A 59 18.21 12.92 2.80
N PRO A 60 19.52 12.61 2.83
CA PRO A 60 20.56 13.64 2.86
C PRO A 60 20.52 14.58 1.65
N GLY A 61 20.23 14.06 0.45
CA GLY A 61 20.20 14.86 -0.80
C GLY A 61 18.85 15.54 -1.08
N LEU A 62 17.75 15.07 -0.48
CA LEU A 62 16.41 15.58 -0.77
C LEU A 62 15.97 16.78 0.08
N GLY A 63 16.63 17.07 1.20
CA GLY A 63 16.29 18.20 2.07
C GLY A 63 14.80 18.27 2.43
N LYS A 64 14.14 19.40 2.13
CA LYS A 64 12.71 19.63 2.41
C LYS A 64 11.79 18.73 1.57
N THR A 65 12.20 18.35 0.36
CA THR A 65 11.45 17.50 -0.57
C THR A 65 11.16 16.13 0.05
N TYR A 66 12.10 15.56 0.81
CA TYR A 66 11.91 14.29 1.51
C TYR A 66 10.63 14.27 2.35
N LYS A 67 10.40 15.32 3.17
CA LYS A 67 9.25 15.37 4.08
C LYS A 67 7.94 15.38 3.30
N ALA A 68 7.85 16.18 2.24
CA ALA A 68 6.67 16.30 1.41
C ALA A 68 6.33 14.98 0.69
N GLU A 69 7.32 14.36 0.04
CA GLU A 69 7.11 13.12 -0.73
C GLU A 69 6.82 11.92 0.19
N ASN A 70 7.52 11.80 1.32
CA ASN A 70 7.25 10.75 2.30
C ASN A 70 5.88 10.91 2.97
N ALA A 71 5.45 12.15 3.24
CA ALA A 71 4.11 12.43 3.75
C ALA A 71 3.04 12.05 2.72
N ALA A 72 3.18 12.48 1.47
CA ALA A 72 2.24 12.14 0.41
C ALA A 72 2.10 10.61 0.22
N ALA A 73 3.22 9.88 0.17
CA ALA A 73 3.18 8.41 0.09
C ALA A 73 2.54 7.76 1.34
N ARG A 74 2.73 8.35 2.52
CA ARG A 74 2.07 7.90 3.77
C ARG A 74 0.56 8.13 3.72
N GLU A 75 0.11 9.31 3.29
CA GLU A 75 -1.32 9.63 3.24
C GLU A 75 -2.06 8.76 2.21
N ILE A 76 -1.46 8.52 1.04
CA ILE A 76 -2.02 7.59 0.04
C ILE A 76 -2.27 6.22 0.67
N ALA A 77 -1.27 5.66 1.38
CA ALA A 77 -1.43 4.36 2.03
C ALA A 77 -2.43 4.38 3.20
N ARG A 78 -2.50 5.49 3.95
CA ARG A 78 -3.40 5.66 5.10
C ARG A 78 -4.87 5.66 4.68
N GLY A 79 -5.19 6.17 3.49
CA GLY A 79 -6.56 6.18 2.94
C GLY A 79 -7.21 4.81 2.76
N PHE A 80 -6.43 3.72 2.89
CA PHE A 80 -6.90 2.34 2.77
C PHE A 80 -6.55 1.47 4.00
N SER A 81 -6.22 2.08 5.13
CA SER A 81 -5.83 1.32 6.33
C SER A 81 -6.99 0.48 6.88
N ASP A 82 -8.22 0.98 6.86
CA ASP A 82 -9.40 0.24 7.31
C ASP A 82 -9.64 -1.08 6.55
N ILE A 83 -9.49 -1.06 5.22
CA ILE A 83 -9.57 -2.25 4.36
C ILE A 83 -8.45 -3.22 4.73
N ARG A 84 -7.21 -2.71 4.89
CA ARG A 84 -6.08 -3.55 5.26
C ARG A 84 -6.27 -4.17 6.63
N ASP A 85 -6.67 -3.39 7.62
CA ASP A 85 -6.82 -3.83 9.01
C ASP A 85 -7.91 -4.89 9.11
N ALA A 86 -9.03 -4.71 8.40
CA ALA A 86 -10.10 -5.72 8.33
C ALA A 86 -9.61 -7.04 7.72
N GLN A 87 -8.81 -7.01 6.65
CA GLN A 87 -8.20 -8.22 6.09
C GLN A 87 -7.17 -8.85 7.06
N VAL A 88 -6.36 -8.03 7.73
CA VAL A 88 -5.38 -8.53 8.72
C VAL A 88 -6.09 -9.25 9.85
N MET A 89 -7.20 -8.71 10.37
CA MET A 89 -7.92 -9.33 11.48
C MET A 89 -8.37 -10.76 11.16
N VAL A 90 -8.96 -10.97 9.98
CA VAL A 90 -9.34 -12.33 9.55
C VAL A 90 -8.10 -13.22 9.44
N ASN A 91 -7.05 -12.76 8.74
CA ASN A 91 -5.82 -13.52 8.59
C ASN A 91 -5.14 -13.85 9.93
N SER A 92 -5.18 -12.95 10.90
CA SER A 92 -4.59 -13.15 12.22
C SER A 92 -5.34 -14.21 13.03
N VAL A 93 -6.68 -14.22 12.95
CA VAL A 93 -7.48 -15.28 13.60
C VAL A 93 -7.18 -16.63 12.94
N ASP A 94 -7.17 -16.69 11.60
CA ASP A 94 -6.84 -17.90 10.86
C ASP A 94 -5.41 -18.39 11.20
N LEU A 95 -4.44 -17.49 11.33
CA LEU A 95 -3.07 -17.81 11.72
C LEU A 95 -3.01 -18.43 13.12
N ILE A 96 -3.73 -17.88 14.09
CA ILE A 96 -3.75 -18.39 15.46
C ILE A 96 -4.38 -19.79 15.51
N CYS A 97 -5.47 -20.02 14.78
CA CYS A 97 -6.07 -21.35 14.68
C CYS A 97 -5.10 -22.38 14.09
N ASN A 98 -4.37 -21.99 13.03
CA ASN A 98 -3.53 -22.92 12.26
C ASN A 98 -2.15 -23.16 12.87
N GLU A 99 -1.52 -22.14 13.44
CA GLU A 99 -0.11 -22.20 13.89
C GLU A 99 0.03 -22.30 15.41
N ALA A 100 -0.89 -21.71 16.18
CA ALA A 100 -0.81 -21.72 17.64
C ALA A 100 -1.60 -22.87 18.29
N GLY A 101 -2.25 -23.72 17.48
CA GLY A 101 -3.02 -24.88 17.96
C GLY A 101 -4.27 -24.50 18.77
N ALA A 102 -4.76 -23.27 18.62
CA ALA A 102 -5.97 -22.83 19.29
C ALA A 102 -7.20 -23.55 18.72
N ASP A 103 -8.16 -23.87 19.59
CA ASP A 103 -9.42 -24.51 19.17
C ASP A 103 -10.21 -23.57 18.24
N ALA A 104 -10.40 -24.01 17.00
CA ALA A 104 -11.16 -23.28 16.00
C ALA A 104 -12.61 -23.03 16.44
N ALA A 105 -13.21 -23.93 17.23
CA ALA A 105 -14.56 -23.74 17.76
C ALA A 105 -14.61 -22.59 18.77
N LEU A 106 -13.59 -22.46 19.62
CA LEU A 106 -13.47 -21.37 20.58
C LEU A 106 -13.29 -20.00 19.88
N LEU A 107 -12.55 -19.98 18.77
CA LEU A 107 -12.28 -18.76 18.01
C LEU A 107 -13.32 -18.42 16.94
N ALA A 108 -14.27 -19.32 16.66
CA ALA A 108 -15.31 -19.13 15.64
C ALA A 108 -16.09 -17.80 15.80
N PRO A 109 -16.55 -17.40 17.00
CA PRO A 109 -17.25 -16.12 17.17
C PRO A 109 -16.38 -14.89 16.82
N LEU A 110 -15.07 -14.96 17.15
CA LEU A 110 -14.13 -13.88 16.83
C LEU A 110 -13.85 -13.83 15.32
N ARG A 111 -13.74 -14.99 14.67
CA ARG A 111 -13.57 -15.11 13.22
C ARG A 111 -14.79 -14.53 12.49
N ASP A 112 -16.00 -14.88 12.93
CA ASP A 112 -17.24 -14.37 12.37
C ASP A 112 -17.36 -12.85 12.53
N TRP A 113 -16.99 -12.31 13.69
CA TRP A 113 -16.92 -10.87 13.90
C TRP A 113 -15.94 -10.19 12.94
N ALA A 114 -14.74 -10.77 12.74
CA ALA A 114 -13.73 -10.23 11.83
C ALA A 114 -14.22 -10.26 10.38
N GLU A 115 -14.88 -11.35 9.96
CA GLU A 115 -15.47 -11.45 8.63
C GLU A 115 -16.61 -10.44 8.42
N GLN A 116 -17.50 -10.26 9.41
CA GLN A 116 -18.56 -9.26 9.32
C GLN A 116 -17.98 -7.86 9.18
N ARG A 117 -16.93 -7.55 9.95
CA ARG A 117 -16.20 -6.28 9.83
C ARG A 117 -15.59 -6.12 8.44
N ARG A 118 -14.93 -7.16 7.90
CA ARG A 118 -14.39 -7.17 6.53
C ARG A 118 -15.47 -6.88 5.50
N ARG A 119 -16.59 -7.61 5.55
CA ARG A 119 -17.73 -7.41 4.65
C ARG A 119 -18.27 -5.98 4.73
N ARG A 120 -18.39 -5.40 5.94
CA ARG A 120 -18.83 -4.01 6.12
C ARG A 120 -17.88 -3.04 5.43
N VAL A 121 -16.58 -3.11 5.72
CA VAL A 121 -15.57 -2.20 5.16
C VAL A 121 -15.49 -2.31 3.63
N LEU A 122 -15.61 -3.51 3.06
CA LEU A 122 -15.63 -3.68 1.59
C LEU A 122 -16.94 -3.20 0.96
N LYS A 123 -18.08 -3.30 1.65
CA LYS A 123 -19.36 -2.75 1.20
C LYS A 123 -19.44 -1.22 1.34
N VAL A 124 -18.53 -0.58 2.08
CA VAL A 124 -18.56 0.88 2.27
C VAL A 124 -18.46 1.59 0.93
N LYS A 125 -19.49 2.39 0.63
CA LYS A 125 -19.51 3.34 -0.47
C LYS A 125 -18.34 4.33 -0.26
N GLY A 126 -17.39 4.35 -1.19
CA GLY A 126 -16.26 5.29 -1.13
C GLY A 126 -14.93 4.75 -1.67
N ILE A 127 -14.81 3.46 -1.95
CA ILE A 127 -13.57 2.90 -2.52
C ILE A 127 -13.19 3.56 -3.85
N LYS A 128 -14.18 3.86 -4.71
CA LYS A 128 -14.01 4.64 -5.94
C LYS A 128 -13.45 6.03 -5.68
N THR A 129 -14.02 6.74 -4.70
CA THR A 129 -13.60 8.09 -4.32
C THR A 129 -12.17 8.09 -3.77
N ARG A 130 -11.85 7.14 -2.88
CA ARG A 130 -10.51 6.94 -2.33
C ARG A 130 -9.50 6.59 -3.44
N ALA A 131 -9.87 5.70 -4.36
CA ALA A 131 -9.04 5.35 -5.51
C ALA A 131 -8.80 6.56 -6.44
N ARG A 132 -9.82 7.38 -6.70
CA ARG A 132 -9.69 8.62 -7.48
C ARG A 132 -8.74 9.61 -6.80
N ALA A 133 -8.89 9.84 -5.50
CA ALA A 133 -8.01 10.70 -4.72
C ALA A 133 -6.56 10.19 -4.72
N ALA A 134 -6.37 8.88 -4.52
CA ALA A 134 -5.05 8.25 -4.58
C ALA A 134 -4.41 8.35 -5.97
N ARG A 135 -5.17 8.15 -7.05
CA ARG A 135 -4.68 8.32 -8.44
C ARG A 135 -4.24 9.77 -8.69
N ALA A 136 -5.00 10.76 -8.20
CA ALA A 136 -4.62 12.17 -8.30
C ALA A 136 -3.31 12.46 -7.54
N ALA A 137 -3.20 11.99 -6.29
CA ALA A 137 -1.99 12.16 -5.49
C ALA A 137 -0.76 11.47 -6.14
N LEU A 138 -0.92 10.27 -6.70
CA LEU A 138 0.13 9.56 -7.44
C LEU A 138 0.56 10.30 -8.70
N LYS A 139 -0.36 10.99 -9.40
CA LYS A 139 -0.03 11.86 -10.54
C LYS A 139 0.88 13.01 -10.08
N THR A 140 0.57 13.64 -8.96
CA THR A 140 1.37 14.73 -8.39
C THR A 140 2.74 14.25 -7.89
N LEU A 141 2.84 13.06 -7.29
CA LEU A 141 4.13 12.43 -6.94
C LEU A 141 4.99 12.16 -8.20
N ARG A 142 4.36 11.68 -9.28
CA ARG A 142 5.06 11.41 -10.55
C ARG A 142 5.56 12.69 -11.23
N ALA A 143 4.77 13.77 -11.19
CA ALA A 143 5.15 15.04 -11.79
C ALA A 143 6.38 15.66 -11.09
N ARG A 144 6.50 15.47 -9.78
CA ARG A 144 7.62 15.98 -8.96
C ARG A 144 8.88 15.12 -8.97
N SER A 145 8.82 13.95 -9.59
CA SER A 145 9.96 13.02 -9.70
C SER A 145 10.63 13.05 -11.08
N ARG A 146 10.16 13.92 -11.96
CA ARG A 146 10.89 14.34 -13.18
C ARG A 146 11.78 15.52 -12.80
#